data_AF-A0A929V0P8-F1
#
_entry.id   AF-A0A929V0P8-F1
#
_cell.length_a   1.000
_cell.length_b   1.000
_cell.length_c   1.000
_cell.angle_alpha   90.00
_cell.angle_beta   90.00
_cell.angle_gamma   90.00
#
_symmetry.space_group_name_H-M   'P 1'
#
loop_
_entity.id
_entity.type
_entity.pdbx_description
1 polymer ?
#
loop_
_entity_poly.entity_id
_entity_poly.type
_entity_poly.pdbx_seq_one_letter_code
_entity_poly.pdbx_strand_id
1 'polypeptide(L)'
;KQVPHEVINALYHPNKSDSSVAFAEKVAVSTLSLRKTYILVWSNYGGTAKPGGDFMGQGGRNIAGFTFLEFPRVARVGNKTTYTVGTQTFTEDEVLVLPGGVDPNDLYAGYSPSEASRRWATLDDYIADFQAGFFENGAVPAGQFIITAPTRQSFQESVAMLQDAHRGAGSNNNVTYTHRPVDSKTGKP
;
A
#
# COMPACT_ATOMS: atom_id res chain seq x y z
N LYS A 1 -42.09 4.14 -12.59
CA LYS A 1 -41.11 3.12 -13.02
C LYS A 1 -39.79 3.45 -12.34
N GLN A 2 -39.25 2.56 -11.50
CA GLN A 2 -37.86 2.72 -11.02
C GLN A 2 -36.94 2.68 -12.24
N VAL A 3 -36.11 3.71 -12.40
CA VAL A 3 -35.06 3.71 -13.41
C VAL A 3 -33.96 2.81 -12.85
N PRO A 4 -33.61 1.70 -13.52
CA PRO A 4 -32.48 0.89 -13.09
C PRO A 4 -31.22 1.76 -13.19
N HIS A 5 -30.60 2.02 -12.04
CA HIS A 5 -29.28 2.61 -12.00
C HIS A 5 -28.26 1.47 -11.98
N GLU A 6 -27.78 1.09 -13.16
CA GLU A 6 -26.75 0.04 -13.33
C GLU A 6 -25.54 0.28 -12.41
N VAL A 7 -25.18 1.55 -12.19
CA VAL A 7 -24.15 1.95 -11.21
C VAL A 7 -24.47 1.51 -9.79
N ILE A 8 -25.72 1.70 -9.34
CA ILE A 8 -26.14 1.30 -7.98
C ILE A 8 -26.11 -0.23 -7.86
N ASN A 9 -26.54 -0.94 -8.90
CA ASN A 9 -26.44 -2.40 -8.92
C ASN A 9 -24.98 -2.87 -8.87
N ALA A 10 -24.09 -2.24 -9.64
CA ALA A 10 -22.67 -2.50 -9.60
C ALA A 10 -22.04 -2.14 -8.24
N LEU A 11 -22.57 -1.19 -7.47
CA LEU A 11 -22.11 -0.95 -6.09
C LEU A 11 -22.60 -2.02 -5.11
N TYR A 12 -23.79 -2.58 -5.33
CA TYR A 12 -24.30 -3.69 -4.52
C TYR A 12 -23.58 -5.02 -4.83
N HIS A 13 -23.19 -5.22 -6.08
CA HIS A 13 -22.47 -6.41 -6.57
C HIS A 13 -21.23 -6.00 -7.39
N PRO A 14 -20.18 -5.49 -6.72
CA PRO A 14 -19.02 -4.89 -7.39
C PRO A 14 -18.22 -5.89 -8.20
N ASN A 15 -18.05 -7.11 -7.69
CA ASN A 15 -17.41 -8.19 -8.41
C ASN A 15 -17.85 -9.54 -7.81
N LYS A 16 -17.30 -10.64 -8.32
CA LYS A 16 -17.64 -12.00 -7.84
C LYS A 16 -17.04 -12.34 -6.47
N SER A 17 -16.07 -11.57 -6.01
CA SER A 17 -15.29 -11.83 -4.80
C SER A 17 -15.75 -10.99 -3.60
N ASP A 18 -16.33 -9.83 -3.86
CA ASP A 18 -16.63 -8.82 -2.85
C ASP A 18 -18.12 -8.52 -2.77
N SER A 19 -18.64 -8.49 -1.53
CA SER A 19 -19.92 -7.86 -1.24
C SER A 19 -19.81 -6.34 -1.26
N SER A 20 -20.95 -5.65 -1.31
CA SER A 20 -20.98 -4.18 -1.21
C SER A 20 -20.26 -3.63 0.02
N VAL A 21 -20.42 -4.29 1.17
CA VAL A 21 -19.80 -3.91 2.44
C VAL A 21 -18.29 -4.11 2.38
N ALA A 22 -17.83 -5.28 1.91
CA ALA A 22 -16.40 -5.57 1.78
C ALA A 22 -15.72 -4.63 0.77
N PHE A 23 -16.40 -4.31 -0.32
CA PHE A 23 -15.90 -3.36 -1.30
C PHE A 23 -15.78 -1.94 -0.71
N ALA A 24 -16.81 -1.47 -0.01
CA ALA A 24 -16.77 -0.16 0.65
C ALA A 24 -15.65 -0.08 1.70
N GLU A 25 -15.46 -1.15 2.48
CA GLU A 25 -14.36 -1.25 3.44
C GLU A 25 -13.00 -1.18 2.74
N LYS A 26 -12.81 -1.93 1.64
CA LYS A 26 -11.58 -1.86 0.84
C LYS A 26 -11.35 -0.47 0.26
N VAL A 27 -12.39 0.23 -0.21
CA VAL A 27 -12.26 1.63 -0.66
C VAL A 27 -11.78 2.51 0.50
N ALA A 28 -12.37 2.39 1.68
CA ALA A 28 -11.97 3.17 2.84
C ALA A 28 -10.52 2.90 3.26
N VAL A 29 -10.15 1.62 3.44
CA VAL A 29 -8.80 1.21 3.84
C VAL A 29 -7.75 1.64 2.81
N SER A 30 -8.02 1.41 1.52
CA SER A 30 -7.08 1.80 0.45
C SER A 30 -6.89 3.31 0.39
N THR A 31 -7.95 4.10 0.54
CA THR A 31 -7.90 5.57 0.52
C THR A 31 -7.11 6.12 1.72
N LEU A 32 -7.18 5.46 2.89
CA LEU A 32 -6.41 5.85 4.08
C LEU A 32 -4.96 5.36 4.05
N SER A 33 -4.68 4.29 3.32
CA SER A 33 -3.36 3.65 3.30
C SER A 33 -2.49 4.07 2.13
N LEU A 34 -3.11 4.35 0.98
CA LEU A 34 -2.44 4.67 -0.27
C LEU A 34 -2.62 6.15 -0.61
N ARG A 35 -1.65 6.74 -1.31
CA ARG A 35 -1.78 8.13 -1.79
C ARG A 35 -2.94 8.28 -2.78
N LYS A 36 -3.13 7.25 -3.62
CA LYS A 36 -4.20 7.15 -4.61
C LYS A 36 -4.71 5.72 -4.65
N THR A 37 -6.02 5.57 -4.66
CA THR A 37 -6.72 4.32 -4.93
C THR A 37 -7.18 4.33 -6.38
N TYR A 38 -6.84 3.26 -7.11
CA TYR A 38 -7.19 3.09 -8.52
C TYR A 38 -8.23 1.99 -8.65
N ILE A 39 -9.37 2.30 -9.26
CA ILE A 39 -10.49 1.38 -9.44
C ILE A 39 -10.79 1.30 -10.94
N LEU A 40 -10.55 0.13 -11.53
CA LEU A 40 -10.95 -0.20 -12.89
C LEU A 40 -12.47 -0.37 -12.94
N VAL A 41 -13.11 0.33 -13.87
CA VAL A 41 -14.53 0.16 -14.18
C VAL A 41 -14.66 -0.92 -15.23
N TRP A 42 -15.55 -1.89 -14.98
CA TRP A 42 -15.93 -2.88 -15.97
C TRP A 42 -17.17 -2.41 -16.69
N SER A 43 -17.19 -2.53 -18.01
CA SER A 43 -18.33 -2.15 -18.84
C SER A 43 -19.06 -3.38 -19.39
N ASN A 44 -20.38 -3.29 -19.49
CA ASN A 44 -21.26 -4.29 -20.06
C ASN A 44 -21.45 -4.00 -21.56
N TYR A 45 -20.95 -4.89 -22.40
CA TYR A 45 -21.17 -4.85 -23.84
C TYR A 45 -21.98 -6.07 -24.26
N GLY A 46 -23.28 -5.86 -24.53
CA GLY A 46 -24.16 -6.92 -25.03
C GLY A 46 -24.34 -8.10 -24.05
N GLY A 47 -24.37 -7.83 -22.74
CA GLY A 47 -24.52 -8.85 -21.70
C GLY A 47 -23.19 -9.47 -21.23
N THR A 48 -22.05 -9.05 -21.79
CA THR A 48 -20.73 -9.52 -21.38
C THR A 48 -19.96 -8.40 -20.70
N ALA A 49 -19.54 -8.64 -19.45
CA ALA A 49 -18.65 -7.74 -18.73
C ALA A 49 -17.23 -7.80 -19.31
N LYS A 50 -16.68 -6.64 -19.67
CA LYS A 50 -15.31 -6.48 -20.16
C LYS A 50 -14.56 -5.47 -19.29
N PRO A 51 -13.24 -5.65 -19.07
CA PRO A 51 -12.45 -4.68 -18.34
C PRO A 51 -12.31 -3.40 -19.15
N GLY A 52 -12.51 -2.25 -18.51
CA GLY A 52 -12.46 -0.94 -19.17
C GLY A 52 -13.69 -0.64 -20.04
N GLY A 53 -13.51 0.22 -21.03
CA GLY A 53 -14.57 0.79 -21.85
C GLY A 53 -15.01 2.19 -21.40
N ASP A 54 -15.64 2.91 -22.33
CA ASP A 54 -16.12 4.28 -22.12
C ASP A 54 -17.36 4.29 -21.21
N PHE A 55 -17.15 4.42 -19.90
CA PHE A 55 -18.22 4.59 -18.92
C PHE A 55 -18.67 6.06 -18.76
N MET A 56 -17.76 7.01 -19.05
CA MET A 56 -18.01 8.44 -18.94
C MET A 56 -18.92 8.95 -20.05
N GLY A 57 -18.68 8.54 -21.30
CA GLY A 57 -19.48 8.92 -22.46
C GLY A 57 -20.89 8.33 -22.46
N GLN A 58 -21.16 7.31 -21.64
CA GLN A 58 -22.49 6.69 -21.49
C GLN A 58 -23.20 7.02 -20.17
N GLY A 59 -22.66 7.95 -19.38
CA GLY A 59 -23.27 8.38 -18.10
C GLY A 59 -23.44 7.23 -17.11
N GLY A 60 -22.52 6.26 -17.10
CA GLY A 60 -22.55 5.11 -16.20
C GLY A 60 -23.62 4.05 -16.49
N ARG A 61 -24.32 4.13 -17.63
CA ARG A 61 -25.39 3.18 -17.99
C ARG A 61 -24.91 1.79 -18.38
N ASN A 62 -23.61 1.64 -18.63
CA ASN A 62 -22.97 0.41 -19.04
C ASN A 62 -22.07 -0.17 -17.96
N ILE A 63 -22.10 0.31 -16.72
CA ILE A 63 -21.21 -0.23 -15.68
C ILE A 63 -21.66 -1.63 -15.25
N ALA A 64 -20.74 -2.59 -15.34
CA ALA A 64 -20.91 -3.98 -14.95
C ALA A 64 -20.30 -4.32 -13.58
N GLY A 65 -19.35 -3.52 -13.10
CA GLY A 65 -18.64 -3.80 -11.85
C GLY A 65 -17.32 -3.03 -11.72
N PHE A 66 -16.56 -3.40 -10.68
CA PHE A 66 -15.34 -2.70 -10.27
C PHE A 66 -14.24 -3.66 -9.85
N THR A 67 -12.98 -3.29 -10.09
CA THR A 67 -11.81 -4.02 -9.60
C THR A 67 -10.72 -3.05 -9.17
N PHE A 68 -10.07 -3.32 -8.05
CA PHE A 68 -8.93 -2.52 -7.61
C PHE A 68 -7.72 -2.81 -8.49
N LEU A 69 -7.06 -1.75 -8.96
CA LEU A 69 -5.76 -1.85 -9.62
C LEU A 69 -4.68 -1.62 -8.56
N GLU A 70 -3.99 -2.70 -8.20
CA GLU A 70 -2.88 -2.63 -7.26
C GLU A 70 -1.61 -2.18 -7.98
N PHE A 71 -1.01 -1.09 -7.49
CA PHE A 71 0.25 -0.53 -7.96
C PHE A 71 0.38 -0.36 -9.50
N PRO A 72 -0.59 0.30 -10.16
CA PRO A 72 -0.49 0.54 -11.59
C PRO A 72 0.71 1.44 -11.90
N ARG A 73 1.42 1.14 -12.97
CA ARG A 73 2.39 2.08 -13.55
C ARG A 73 1.59 3.19 -14.23
N VAL A 74 1.71 4.41 -13.71
CA VAL A 74 1.06 5.60 -14.27
C VAL A 74 2.02 6.28 -15.23
N ALA A 75 1.56 6.54 -16.45
CA ALA A 75 2.31 7.30 -17.46
C ALA A 75 1.38 8.26 -18.19
N ARG A 76 1.94 9.34 -18.74
CA ARG A 76 1.21 10.21 -19.68
C ARG A 76 1.67 9.87 -21.08
N VAL A 77 0.76 9.39 -21.92
CA VAL A 77 1.04 9.04 -23.32
C VAL A 77 0.19 9.94 -24.20
N GLY A 78 0.83 10.91 -24.85
CA GLY A 78 0.14 11.99 -25.54
C GLY A 78 -0.65 12.85 -24.54
N ASN A 79 -1.97 13.00 -24.78
CA ASN A 79 -2.84 13.81 -23.93
C ASN A 79 -3.58 13.02 -22.84
N LYS A 80 -3.46 11.69 -22.81
CA LYS A 80 -4.18 10.83 -21.86
C LYS A 80 -3.25 10.25 -20.81
N THR A 81 -3.78 10.12 -19.59
CA THR A 81 -3.14 9.35 -18.54
C THR A 81 -3.43 7.87 -18.75
N THR A 82 -2.39 7.03 -18.67
CA THR A 82 -2.49 5.58 -18.80
C THR A 82 -2.08 4.88 -17.51
N TYR A 83 -2.76 3.77 -17.22
CA TYR A 83 -2.57 2.93 -16.04
C TYR A 83 -2.26 1.52 -16.52
N THR A 84 -1.02 1.07 -16.29
CA THR A 84 -0.57 -0.26 -16.75
C THR A 84 -0.43 -1.22 -15.57
N VAL A 85 -1.07 -2.38 -15.65
CA VAL A 85 -0.92 -3.49 -14.69
C VAL A 85 -0.59 -4.76 -15.48
N GLY A 86 0.60 -5.32 -15.26
CA GLY A 86 1.10 -6.46 -16.04
C GLY A 86 1.18 -6.10 -17.54
N THR A 87 0.43 -6.81 -18.37
CA THR A 87 0.35 -6.59 -19.82
C THR A 87 -0.84 -5.72 -20.24
N GLN A 88 -1.72 -5.36 -19.31
CA GLN A 88 -2.93 -4.59 -19.59
C GLN A 88 -2.69 -3.11 -19.35
N THR A 89 -3.13 -2.28 -20.30
CA THR A 89 -3.06 -0.82 -20.20
C THR A 89 -4.46 -0.25 -20.31
N PHE A 90 -4.82 0.59 -19.36
CA PHE A 90 -6.09 1.31 -19.29
C PHE A 90 -5.86 2.81 -19.37
N THR A 91 -6.90 3.56 -19.69
CA THR A 91 -6.88 5.02 -19.79
C THR A 91 -7.68 5.68 -18.67
N GLU A 92 -7.57 7.01 -18.56
CA GLU A 92 -8.35 7.82 -17.62
C GLU A 92 -9.88 7.71 -17.80
N ASP A 93 -10.34 7.28 -18.97
CA ASP A 93 -11.76 7.02 -19.25
C ASP A 93 -12.25 5.66 -18.72
N GLU A 94 -11.35 4.85 -18.14
CA GLU A 94 -11.60 3.47 -17.71
C GLU A 94 -11.27 3.24 -16.22
N VAL A 95 -10.49 4.14 -15.63
CA VAL A 95 -9.99 4.03 -14.25
C VAL A 95 -10.45 5.22 -13.42
N LEU A 96 -11.19 4.94 -12.35
CA LEU A 96 -11.49 5.90 -11.30
C LEU A 96 -10.28 6.05 -10.38
N VAL A 97 -9.88 7.29 -10.12
CA VAL A 97 -8.79 7.63 -9.21
C VAL A 97 -9.32 8.39 -8.01
N LEU A 98 -9.22 7.79 -6.83
CA LEU A 98 -9.60 8.40 -5.58
C LEU A 98 -8.33 8.85 -4.83
N PRO A 99 -8.09 10.16 -4.66
CA PRO A 99 -6.98 10.63 -3.84
C PRO A 99 -7.28 10.39 -2.36
N GLY A 100 -6.30 9.89 -1.61
CA GLY A 100 -6.41 9.67 -0.14
C GLY A 100 -6.51 10.95 0.69
N GLY A 101 -6.30 12.08 0.03
CA GLY A 101 -6.28 13.43 0.58
C GLY A 101 -5.42 14.31 -0.32
N VAL A 102 -5.09 15.50 0.16
CA VAL A 102 -4.32 16.50 -0.59
C VAL A 102 -3.00 16.73 0.14
N ASP A 103 -1.87 16.50 -0.56
CA ASP A 103 -0.56 16.89 -0.03
C ASP A 103 -0.39 18.40 -0.25
N PRO A 104 -0.11 19.20 0.80
CA PRO A 104 0.04 20.65 0.65
C PRO A 104 1.24 21.06 -0.23
N ASN A 105 2.21 20.17 -0.45
CA ASN A 105 3.38 20.44 -1.30
C ASN A 105 3.16 20.01 -2.76
N ASP A 106 2.23 19.10 -3.01
CA ASP A 106 1.81 18.67 -4.34
C ASP A 106 0.34 18.23 -4.30
N LEU A 107 -0.55 19.15 -4.67
CA LEU A 107 -1.99 18.95 -4.61
C LEU A 107 -2.47 17.77 -5.49
N TYR A 108 -1.67 17.31 -6.45
CA TYR A 108 -2.00 16.23 -7.38
C TYR A 108 -1.32 14.90 -7.02
N ALA A 109 -0.39 14.85 -6.07
CA ALA A 109 0.27 13.62 -5.64
C ALA A 109 -0.66 12.68 -4.87
N GLY A 110 -1.71 13.23 -4.23
CA GLY A 110 -2.51 12.53 -3.23
C GLY A 110 -1.76 12.42 -1.90
N TYR A 111 -2.48 12.11 -0.82
CA TYR A 111 -1.93 12.00 0.52
C TYR A 111 -2.24 10.62 1.12
N SER A 112 -1.29 10.04 1.86
CA SER A 112 -1.50 8.79 2.61
C SER A 112 -1.32 9.07 4.10
N PRO A 113 -2.40 9.02 4.90
CA PRO A 113 -2.32 9.05 6.36
C PRO A 113 -1.35 8.00 6.92
N SER A 114 -1.31 6.79 6.36
CA SER A 114 -0.36 5.75 6.81
C SER A 114 1.10 6.15 6.62
N GLU A 115 1.46 6.83 5.52
CA GLU A 115 2.83 7.32 5.32
C GLU A 115 3.20 8.41 6.34
N ALA A 116 2.25 9.26 6.74
CA ALA A 116 2.46 10.26 7.78
C ALA A 116 2.59 9.60 9.17
N SER A 117 1.74 8.64 9.48
CA SER A 117 1.77 7.87 10.73
C SER A 117 2.98 6.94 10.83
N ARG A 118 3.56 6.51 9.70
CA ARG A 118 4.71 5.59 9.68
C ARG A 118 5.89 6.08 10.50
N ARG A 119 6.14 7.39 10.53
CA ARG A 119 7.21 7.99 11.36
C ARG A 119 6.93 7.82 12.84
N TRP A 120 5.69 8.05 13.26
CA TRP A 120 5.27 7.85 14.64
C TRP A 120 5.25 6.38 15.04
N ALA A 121 4.73 5.50 14.18
CA ALA A 121 4.77 4.06 14.41
C ALA A 121 6.21 3.54 14.57
N THR A 122 7.15 4.02 13.74
CA THR A 122 8.57 3.65 13.86
C THR A 122 9.17 4.11 15.20
N LEU A 123 8.78 5.29 15.70
CA LEU A 123 9.21 5.77 17.01
C LEU A 123 8.60 4.96 18.15
N ASP A 124 7.33 4.57 18.03
CA ASP A 124 6.64 3.76 19.03
C ASP A 124 7.25 2.36 19.11
N ASP A 125 7.51 1.72 17.96
CA ASP A 125 8.24 0.45 17.86
C ASP A 125 9.63 0.56 18.51
N TYR A 126 10.37 1.65 18.25
CA TYR A 126 11.67 1.89 18.88
C TYR A 126 11.55 2.03 20.41
N ILE A 127 10.54 2.75 20.91
CA ILE A 127 10.30 2.89 22.35
C ILE A 127 9.92 1.54 22.98
N ALA A 128 9.11 0.74 22.30
CA ALA A 128 8.73 -0.60 22.76
C ALA A 128 9.95 -1.52 22.86
N ASP A 129 10.80 -1.53 21.84
CA ASP A 129 12.05 -2.30 21.82
C ASP A 129 13.03 -1.80 22.91
N PHE A 130 13.08 -0.48 23.13
CA PHE A 130 13.88 0.13 24.19
C PHE A 130 13.38 -0.29 25.59
N GLN A 131 12.08 -0.27 25.82
CA GLN A 131 11.47 -0.71 27.08
C GLN A 131 11.68 -2.21 27.31
N ALA A 132 11.47 -3.03 26.29
CA ALA A 132 11.74 -4.48 26.37
C ALA A 132 13.20 -4.75 26.74
N GLY A 133 14.15 -4.09 26.06
CA GLY A 133 15.58 -4.22 26.37
C GLY A 133 15.94 -3.76 27.78
N PHE A 134 15.32 -2.68 28.28
CA PHE A 134 15.49 -2.19 29.64
C PHE A 134 14.98 -3.18 30.70
N PHE A 135 13.80 -3.78 30.49
CA PHE A 135 13.23 -4.76 31.42
C PHE A 135 13.95 -6.11 31.40
N GLU A 136 14.43 -6.57 30.25
CA GLU A 136 15.14 -7.85 30.14
C GLU A 136 16.57 -7.79 30.68
N ASN A 137 17.29 -6.68 30.45
CA ASN A 137 18.72 -6.59 30.74
C ASN A 137 19.07 -5.64 31.91
N GLY A 138 18.10 -4.94 32.49
CA GLY A 138 18.31 -3.99 33.58
C GLY A 138 19.19 -2.79 33.20
N ALA A 139 19.43 -2.58 31.90
CA ALA A 139 20.30 -1.56 31.36
C ALA A 139 19.63 -0.89 30.16
N VAL A 140 19.83 0.42 30.03
CA VAL A 140 19.43 1.20 28.86
C VAL A 140 20.24 0.71 27.65
N PRO A 141 19.62 0.19 26.58
CA PRO A 141 20.37 -0.15 25.38
C PRO A 141 21.04 1.10 24.81
N ALA A 142 22.31 1.00 24.45
CA ALA A 142 23.11 2.13 23.96
C ALA A 142 22.66 2.63 22.58
N GLY A 143 21.89 1.79 21.87
CA GLY A 143 21.33 2.05 20.56
C GLY A 143 20.64 0.80 20.01
N GLN A 144 19.91 0.96 18.91
CA GLN A 144 19.28 -0.13 18.16
C GLN A 144 19.78 -0.10 16.72
N PHE A 145 20.23 -1.24 16.20
CA PHE A 145 20.51 -1.41 14.77
C PHE A 145 19.45 -2.29 14.14
N ILE A 146 18.74 -1.74 13.15
CA ILE A 146 17.86 -2.52 12.29
C ILE A 146 18.71 -3.11 11.17
N ILE A 147 18.93 -4.42 11.19
CA ILE A 147 19.68 -5.11 10.14
C ILE A 147 18.67 -5.67 9.14
N THR A 148 18.71 -5.10 7.93
CA THR A 148 17.92 -5.59 6.79
C THR A 148 18.66 -6.74 6.14
N ALA A 149 18.12 -7.96 6.22
CA ALA A 149 18.79 -9.15 5.71
C ALA A 149 17.79 -10.11 5.06
N PRO A 150 18.12 -10.72 3.90
CA PRO A 150 17.21 -11.60 3.17
C PRO A 150 16.96 -12.94 3.90
N THR A 151 17.88 -13.38 4.76
CA THR A 151 17.73 -14.63 5.53
C THR A 151 18.15 -14.43 6.99
N ARG A 152 17.60 -15.26 7.89
CA ARG A 152 17.97 -15.24 9.32
C ARG A 152 19.45 -15.53 9.56
N GLN A 153 20.06 -16.35 8.70
CA GLN A 153 21.49 -16.64 8.75
C GLN A 153 22.33 -15.41 8.41
N SER A 154 21.99 -14.68 7.33
CA SER A 154 22.70 -13.43 6.97
C SER A 154 22.53 -12.33 8.03
N PHE A 155 21.39 -12.31 8.72
CA PHE A 155 21.19 -11.45 9.89
C PHE A 155 22.15 -11.82 11.03
N GLN A 156 22.24 -13.10 11.40
CA GLN A 156 23.13 -13.57 12.48
C GLN A 156 24.62 -13.32 12.16
N GLU A 157 25.04 -13.50 10.92
CA GLU A 157 26.39 -13.19 10.47
C GLU A 157 26.69 -11.69 10.59
N SER A 158 25.74 -10.83 10.23
CA SER A 158 25.87 -9.37 10.38
C SER A 158 25.90 -8.94 11.84
N VAL A 159 25.08 -9.56 12.70
CA VAL A 159 25.10 -9.35 14.15
C VAL A 159 26.46 -9.75 14.74
N ALA A 160 26.98 -10.93 14.37
CA ALA A 160 28.27 -11.41 14.85
C ALA A 160 29.41 -10.48 14.42
N MET A 161 29.40 -10.01 13.17
CA MET A 161 30.37 -9.03 12.67
C MET A 161 30.33 -7.71 13.45
N LEU A 162 29.14 -7.16 13.69
CA LEU A 162 28.98 -5.91 14.43
C LEU A 162 29.37 -6.07 15.91
N GLN A 163 29.05 -7.21 16.52
CA GLN A 163 29.48 -7.53 17.89
C GLN A 163 31.00 -7.69 18.00
N ASP A 164 31.66 -8.27 17.00
CA ASP A 164 33.11 -8.45 16.97
C ASP A 164 33.83 -7.10 16.78
N ALA A 165 33.33 -6.26 15.87
CA ALA A 165 33.88 -4.94 15.58
C ALA A 165 33.69 -3.93 16.74
N HIS A 166 32.62 -4.05 17.51
CA HIS A 166 32.26 -3.09 18.57
C HIS A 166 32.49 -3.60 20.00
N ARG A 167 33.18 -4.74 20.19
CA ARG A 167 33.50 -5.32 21.50
C ARG A 167 34.51 -4.54 22.35
N GLY A 168 34.88 -3.33 21.92
CA GLY A 168 35.79 -2.45 22.63
C GLY A 168 35.06 -1.62 23.70
N ALA A 169 35.36 -1.94 24.97
CA ALA A 169 35.02 -1.23 26.20
C ALA A 169 33.68 -1.59 26.89
N GLY A 170 33.75 -2.60 27.75
CA GLY A 170 32.96 -2.68 28.99
C GLY A 170 31.50 -3.11 28.84
N SER A 171 31.02 -3.81 29.86
CA SER A 171 29.65 -4.34 30.06
C SER A 171 28.51 -3.29 30.03
N ASN A 172 28.74 -2.07 29.56
CA ASN A 172 27.88 -0.90 29.78
C ASN A 172 27.18 -0.35 28.54
N ASN A 173 27.14 -1.08 27.42
CA ASN A 173 26.50 -0.60 26.19
C ASN A 173 25.90 -1.75 25.36
N ASN A 174 24.97 -2.53 25.93
CA ASN A 174 24.29 -3.57 25.16
C ASN A 174 23.46 -2.93 24.03
N VAL A 175 23.68 -3.40 22.81
CA VAL A 175 23.01 -2.92 21.59
C VAL A 175 22.01 -3.99 21.15
N THR A 176 20.77 -3.58 20.90
CA THR A 176 19.72 -4.50 20.43
C THR A 176 19.72 -4.56 18.90
N TYR A 177 19.68 -5.77 18.36
CA TYR A 177 19.63 -6.02 16.91
C TYR A 177 18.26 -6.59 16.54
N THR A 178 17.53 -5.88 15.69
CA THR A 178 16.22 -6.33 15.21
C THR A 178 16.33 -6.70 13.74
N HIS A 179 15.81 -7.88 13.37
CA HIS A 179 15.83 -8.37 11.99
C HIS A 179 14.66 -7.76 11.23
N ARG A 180 14.95 -7.10 10.10
CA ARG A 180 13.95 -6.70 9.11
C ARG A 180 14.08 -7.60 7.88
N PRO A 181 13.14 -8.54 7.63
CA PRO A 181 13.19 -9.37 6.44
C PRO A 181 12.93 -8.54 5.19
N VAL A 182 13.69 -8.82 4.13
CA VAL A 182 13.47 -8.22 2.81
C VAL A 182 12.26 -8.86 2.17
N ASP A 183 11.32 -8.05 1.68
CA ASP A 183 10.22 -8.56 0.86
C ASP A 183 10.77 -9.12 -0.45
N SER A 184 10.59 -10.43 -0.66
CA SER A 184 11.14 -11.18 -1.79
C SER A 184 10.55 -10.76 -3.15
N LYS A 185 9.42 -10.03 -3.17
CA LYS A 185 8.80 -9.53 -4.41
C LYS A 185 9.28 -8.14 -4.80
N THR A 186 9.63 -7.29 -3.83
CA THR A 186 9.91 -5.87 -4.06
C THR A 186 11.36 -5.47 -3.80
N GLY A 187 12.15 -6.35 -3.15
CA GLY A 187 13.56 -6.10 -2.84
C GLY A 187 13.78 -4.95 -1.86
N LYS A 188 12.73 -4.53 -1.15
CA LYS A 188 12.74 -3.41 -0.22
C LYS A 188 12.66 -3.90 1.24
N PRO A 189 13.19 -3.11 2.20
CA PRO A 189 13.02 -3.35 3.63
C PRO A 189 11.58 -3.17 4.11
#